data_AF-A0AAX6SLP2-F1
#
_entry.id   AF-A0AAX6SLP2-F1
#
_cell.length_a   1.000
_cell.length_b   1.000
_cell.length_c   1.000
_cell.angle_alpha   90.00
_cell.angle_beta   90.00
_cell.angle_gamma   90.00
#
_symmetry.space_group_name_H-M   'P 1'
#
loop_
_entity.id
_entity.type
_entity.pdbx_description
1 polymer ?
#
loop_
_entity_poly.entity_id
_entity_poly.type
_entity_poly.pdbx_seq_one_letter_code
_entity_poly.pdbx_strand_id
1 'polypeptide(L)'
;MQQKSSSSRTAWPIEVEDVETFVADILRGENLSKKAKEKREYLIKKIKDVKASYLQEFQDKGDVEEGEEYNDPFAGTPDTVSLASERYDKDDDAPTDGM
;
A
#
# COMPACT_ATOMS: atom_id res chain seq x y z
N MET A 1 -17.15 -9.41 25.29
CA MET A 1 -16.90 -8.31 24.33
C MET A 1 -16.78 -8.93 22.95
N GLN A 2 -17.72 -8.67 22.04
CA GLN A 2 -17.61 -9.19 20.67
C GLN A 2 -16.64 -8.31 19.88
N GLN A 3 -15.53 -8.90 19.46
CA GLN A 3 -14.60 -8.33 18.51
C GLN A 3 -15.33 -8.21 17.17
N LYS A 4 -15.80 -7.01 16.82
CA LYS A 4 -16.28 -6.71 15.48
C LYS A 4 -15.07 -6.89 14.57
N SER A 5 -15.06 -7.99 13.82
CA SER A 5 -14.11 -8.21 12.74
C SER A 5 -14.28 -7.05 11.76
N SER A 6 -13.35 -6.09 11.81
CA SER A 6 -13.22 -5.09 10.76
C SER A 6 -12.90 -5.86 9.50
N SER A 7 -13.93 -6.10 8.69
CA SER A 7 -13.75 -6.56 7.33
C SER A 7 -12.92 -5.47 6.65
N SER A 8 -11.63 -5.76 6.50
CA SER A 8 -10.77 -5.11 5.52
C SER A 8 -11.42 -5.40 4.18
N ARG A 9 -12.42 -4.58 3.82
CA ARG A 9 -12.85 -4.47 2.44
C ARG A 9 -11.55 -4.21 1.71
N THR A 10 -11.15 -5.14 0.86
CA THR A 10 -10.13 -4.93 -0.13
C THR A 10 -10.63 -3.71 -0.90
N ALA A 11 -10.13 -2.54 -0.51
CA ALA A 11 -10.54 -1.29 -1.07
C ALA A 11 -9.93 -1.29 -2.46
N TRP A 12 -10.72 -1.70 -3.43
CA TRP A 12 -10.47 -1.36 -4.82
C TRP A 12 -10.03 0.11 -4.83
N PRO A 13 -8.97 0.47 -5.57
CA PRO A 13 -8.62 1.86 -5.70
C PRO A 13 -9.88 2.57 -6.19
N ILE A 14 -10.41 3.49 -5.37
CA ILE A 14 -11.68 4.20 -5.57
C ILE A 14 -11.74 4.78 -7.00
N GLU A 15 -10.57 5.19 -7.50
CA GLU A 15 -10.27 5.59 -8.88
C GLU A 15 -10.82 4.66 -9.98
N VAL A 16 -10.78 3.33 -9.81
CA VAL A 16 -11.21 2.37 -10.85
C VAL A 16 -12.73 2.23 -10.89
N GLU A 17 -13.42 2.36 -9.76
CA GLU A 17 -14.88 2.38 -9.71
C GLU A 17 -15.46 3.64 -10.36
N ASP A 18 -14.85 4.79 -10.12
CA ASP A 18 -15.26 6.05 -10.74
C ASP A 18 -15.11 6.00 -12.27
N VAL A 19 -13.99 5.46 -12.75
CA VAL A 19 -13.75 5.26 -14.18
C VAL A 19 -14.74 4.25 -14.78
N GLU A 20 -15.03 3.14 -14.10
CA GLU A 20 -16.04 2.18 -14.58
C GLU A 20 -17.41 2.84 -14.69
N THR A 21 -17.83 3.58 -13.66
CA THR A 21 -19.12 4.29 -13.63
C THR A 21 -19.21 5.32 -14.75
N PHE A 22 -18.15 6.10 -14.96
CA PHE A 22 -18.10 7.07 -16.06
C PHE A 22 -18.29 6.39 -17.42
N VAL A 23 -17.56 5.30 -17.68
CA VAL A 23 -17.60 4.63 -18.98
C VAL A 23 -18.89 3.82 -19.19
N ALA A 24 -19.37 3.12 -18.16
CA ALA A 24 -20.50 2.20 -18.26
C ALA A 24 -21.86 2.89 -18.11
N ASP A 25 -21.94 3.96 -17.30
CA ASP A 25 -23.21 4.60 -16.96
C ASP A 25 -23.32 6.00 -17.56
N ILE A 26 -22.34 6.88 -17.33
CA ILE A 26 -22.38 8.25 -17.84
C ILE A 26 -22.32 8.25 -19.38
N LEU A 27 -21.32 7.59 -19.97
CA LEU A 27 -21.16 7.51 -21.44
C LEU A 27 -22.20 6.60 -22.13
N ARG A 28 -23.12 5.97 -21.39
CA ARG A 28 -24.15 5.11 -21.98
C ARG A 28 -25.18 5.91 -22.77
N GLY A 29 -25.63 7.03 -22.20
CA GLY A 29 -26.68 7.89 -22.74
C GLY A 29 -26.17 9.04 -23.63
N GLU A 30 -24.86 9.25 -23.66
CA GLU A 30 -24.24 10.35 -24.40
C GLU A 30 -24.30 10.17 -25.92
N ASN A 31 -24.32 11.29 -26.64
CA ASN A 31 -24.30 11.31 -28.10
C ASN A 31 -22.87 11.08 -28.64
N LEU A 32 -22.45 9.82 -28.61
CA LEU A 32 -21.13 9.39 -29.08
C LEU A 32 -21.16 8.96 -30.55
N SER A 33 -20.06 9.20 -31.26
CA SER A 33 -19.85 8.62 -32.60
C SER A 33 -19.84 7.08 -32.55
N LYS A 34 -20.13 6.42 -33.68
CA LYS A 34 -20.11 4.95 -33.77
C LYS A 34 -18.81 4.34 -33.23
N LYS A 35 -17.67 4.91 -33.64
CA LYS A 35 -16.33 4.50 -33.20
C LYS A 35 -16.12 4.69 -31.68
N ALA A 36 -16.67 5.74 -31.11
CA ALA A 36 -16.58 5.99 -29.66
C ALA A 36 -17.43 4.99 -28.85
N LYS A 37 -18.61 4.59 -29.35
CA LYS A 37 -19.41 3.54 -28.74
C LYS A 37 -18.69 2.19 -28.74
N GLU A 38 -18.05 1.82 -29.84
CA GLU A 38 -17.22 0.60 -29.93
C GLU A 38 -16.05 0.63 -28.93
N LYS A 39 -15.37 1.77 -28.79
CA LYS A 39 -14.31 1.95 -27.79
C LYS A 39 -14.83 1.89 -26.35
N ARG A 40 -16.03 2.41 -26.08
CA ARG A 40 -16.67 2.32 -24.75
C ARG A 40 -16.85 0.87 -24.34
N GLU A 41 -17.42 0.04 -25.21
CA GLU A 41 -17.59 -1.40 -24.94
C GLU A 41 -16.25 -2.12 -24.71
N TYR A 42 -15.23 -1.77 -25.51
CA TYR A 42 -13.88 -2.30 -25.31
C TYR A 42 -13.28 -1.90 -23.95
N LEU A 43 -13.44 -0.63 -23.53
CA LEU A 43 -12.94 -0.14 -22.25
C LEU A 43 -13.65 -0.81 -21.07
N ILE A 44 -14.98 -1.01 -21.14
CA ILE A 44 -15.73 -1.73 -20.10
C ILE A 44 -15.15 -3.14 -19.91
N LYS A 45 -14.87 -3.85 -21.01
CA LYS A 45 -14.25 -5.19 -20.94
C LYS A 45 -12.87 -5.13 -20.28
N LYS A 46 -12.02 -4.17 -20.67
CA LYS A 46 -10.68 -4.02 -20.10
C LYS A 46 -10.67 -3.68 -18.62
N ILE A 47 -11.59 -2.83 -18.17
CA ILE A 47 -11.72 -2.50 -16.74
C ILE A 47 -12.07 -3.75 -15.94
N LYS A 48 -13.00 -4.59 -16.44
CA LYS A 48 -13.34 -5.86 -15.80
C LYS A 48 -12.17 -6.84 -15.76
N ASP A 49 -11.42 -6.95 -16.85
CA ASP A 49 -10.23 -7.81 -16.92
C ASP A 49 -9.17 -7.37 -15.89
N VAL A 50 -8.90 -6.05 -15.79
CA VAL A 50 -7.95 -5.48 -14.80
C VAL A 50 -8.45 -5.67 -13.38
N LYS A 51 -9.76 -5.55 -13.14
CA LYS A 51 -10.32 -5.83 -11.83
C LYS A 51 -10.12 -7.31 -11.46
N ALA A 52 -10.41 -8.22 -12.38
CA ALA A 52 -10.21 -9.65 -12.16
C ALA A 52 -8.73 -10.00 -11.89
N SER A 53 -7.78 -9.40 -12.62
CA SER A 53 -6.36 -9.63 -12.38
C SER A 53 -5.90 -9.11 -11.01
N TYR A 54 -6.41 -7.95 -10.57
CA TYR A 54 -6.12 -7.44 -9.23
C TYR A 54 -6.63 -8.38 -8.14
N LEU A 55 -7.83 -8.94 -8.28
CA LEU A 55 -8.33 -9.92 -7.32
C LEU A 55 -7.46 -11.19 -7.30
N GLN A 56 -7.01 -11.65 -8.46
CA GLN A 56 -6.10 -12.79 -8.58
C GLN A 56 -4.74 -12.50 -7.93
N GLU A 57 -4.15 -11.32 -8.14
CA GLU A 57 -2.86 -10.93 -7.54
C GLU A 57 -2.87 -10.91 -6.01
N PHE A 58 -4.04 -10.69 -5.39
CA PHE A 58 -4.20 -10.71 -3.93
C PHE A 58 -4.69 -12.06 -3.39
N GLN A 59 -5.16 -12.97 -4.26
CA GLN A 59 -5.48 -14.35 -3.90
C GLN A 59 -4.26 -15.27 -4.08
N ASP A 60 -3.44 -15.09 -5.14
CA ASP A 60 -2.22 -15.88 -5.38
C ASP A 60 -1.16 -15.70 -4.27
N LYS A 61 -1.12 -14.53 -3.63
CA LYS A 61 -0.17 -14.23 -2.54
C LYS A 61 -0.67 -14.67 -1.15
N GLY A 62 -1.89 -15.21 -1.07
CA GLY A 62 -2.49 -15.68 0.17
C GLY A 62 -2.32 -17.19 0.41
N ASP A 63 -1.89 -17.95 -0.60
CA ASP A 63 -1.86 -19.43 -0.53
C ASP A 63 -0.47 -20.04 -0.82
N VAL A 64 0.54 -19.24 -1.17
CA VAL A 64 1.91 -19.75 -1.43
C VAL A 64 2.95 -18.72 -0.94
N GLU A 65 3.38 -18.90 0.32
CA GLU A 65 4.73 -18.67 0.89
C GLU A 65 4.67 -18.33 2.39
N GLU A 66 4.29 -19.34 3.17
CA GLU A 66 5.00 -19.65 4.41
C GLU A 66 6.37 -20.24 4.00
N GLY A 67 7.47 -19.54 4.27
CA GLY A 67 8.81 -20.15 4.22
C GLY A 67 9.82 -19.58 3.24
N GLU A 68 10.10 -18.27 3.33
CA GLU A 68 11.38 -17.72 2.88
C GLU A 68 12.27 -17.54 4.13
N GLU A 69 12.64 -18.65 4.77
CA GLU A 69 13.76 -18.68 5.72
C GLU A 69 15.02 -18.36 4.93
N TYR A 70 15.40 -17.08 4.90
CA TYR A 70 16.69 -16.64 4.41
C TYR A 70 17.78 -17.40 5.18
N ASN A 71 18.31 -18.44 4.53
CA ASN A 71 19.53 -19.12 4.94
C ASN A 71 20.68 -18.11 4.84
N ASP A 72 21.00 -17.45 5.96
CA ASP A 72 22.25 -16.72 6.14
C ASP A 72 23.24 -17.58 6.94
N PRO A 73 24.24 -18.21 6.29
CA PRO A 73 25.25 -19.02 6.98
C PRO A 73 26.27 -18.19 7.78
N PHE A 74 26.11 -16.87 7.88
CA PHE A 74 27.15 -15.97 8.39
C PHE A 74 26.72 -14.96 9.46
N ALA A 75 25.51 -15.03 10.02
CA ALA A 75 25.11 -14.25 11.20
C ALA A 75 25.74 -14.79 12.50
N GLY A 76 27.07 -14.90 12.49
CA GLY A 76 27.89 -15.27 13.64
C GLY A 76 27.92 -14.16 14.69
N THR A 77 27.74 -14.59 15.93
CA THR A 77 28.18 -13.99 17.21
C THR A 77 27.84 -12.52 17.49
N PRO A 78 27.02 -12.22 18.52
CA PRO A 78 26.84 -10.87 19.03
C PRO A 78 27.96 -10.54 20.03
N ASP A 79 29.13 -10.13 19.55
CA ASP A 79 30.19 -9.67 20.46
C ASP A 79 31.02 -8.51 19.89
N THR A 80 30.97 -7.40 20.63
CA THR A 80 31.96 -6.30 20.73
C THR A 80 32.13 -5.39 19.51
N VAL A 81 31.66 -4.14 19.59
CA VAL A 81 32.48 -2.93 19.86
C VAL A 81 31.69 -1.62 19.68
N SER A 82 31.68 -0.85 20.76
CA SER A 82 31.66 0.61 20.90
C SER A 82 31.69 1.49 19.65
N LEU A 83 30.79 2.47 19.59
CA LEU A 83 31.13 3.81 19.09
C LEU A 83 30.57 4.88 20.03
N ALA A 84 31.51 5.61 20.62
CA ALA A 84 31.34 6.66 21.60
C ALA A 84 30.41 7.78 21.09
N SER A 85 29.49 8.23 21.95
CA SER A 85 28.85 9.54 21.77
C SER A 85 29.40 10.48 22.83
N GLU A 86 30.36 11.30 22.42
CA GLU A 86 30.90 12.42 23.18
C GLU A 86 30.15 13.68 22.74
N ARG A 87 29.27 14.18 23.59
CA ARG A 87 28.71 15.54 23.51
C ARG A 87 28.59 16.11 24.91
N TYR A 88 29.68 16.70 25.38
CA TYR A 88 29.59 17.74 26.40
C TYR A 88 29.19 19.03 25.69
N ASP A 89 28.03 19.57 26.06
CA ASP A 89 27.88 21.01 26.24
C ASP A 89 26.82 21.18 27.32
N LYS A 90 27.26 21.52 28.53
CA LYS A 90 26.37 21.80 29.65
C LYS A 90 26.36 23.31 29.74
N ASP A 91 25.26 23.89 29.28
CA ASP A 91 25.01 25.33 29.32
C ASP A 91 25.38 25.93 30.69
N ASP A 92 26.16 27.00 30.59
CA ASP A 92 26.66 27.86 31.65
C ASP A 92 25.50 28.73 32.18
N ASP A 93 25.05 28.47 33.40
CA ASP A 93 24.25 29.43 34.17
C ASP A 93 24.33 29.08 35.67
N ALA A 94 25.38 29.57 36.34
CA ALA A 94 25.47 29.62 37.79
C ALA A 94 25.41 31.09 38.25
N PRO A 95 24.36 31.51 38.98
CA PRO A 95 24.35 32.83 39.59
C PRO A 95 25.34 32.84 40.75
N THR A 96 26.19 33.88 40.79
CA THR A 96 27.10 34.12 41.91
C THR A 96 26.29 34.65 43.10
N ASP A 97 26.28 33.88 44.19
CA ASP A 97 25.83 34.30 45.52
C ASP A 97 26.76 33.53 46.48
N GLY A 98 27.64 34.12 47.27
CA GLY A 98 27.47 35.33 48.07
C GLY A 98 27.65 34.89 49.53
N MET A 99 28.90 34.78 50.00
CA MET A 99 29.35 34.93 51.40
C MET A 99 30.86 34.78 51.55
#